data_AF-A0A6A6Q254-F1
#
_entry.id   AF-A0A6A6Q254-F1
#
_cell.length_a   1.000
_cell.length_b   1.000
_cell.length_c   1.000
_cell.angle_alpha   90.00
_cell.angle_beta   90.00
_cell.angle_gamma   90.00
#
_symmetry.space_group_name_H-M   'P 1'
#
loop_
_entity.id
_entity.type
_entity.pdbx_description
1 polymer ?
#
loop_
_entity_poly.entity_id
_entity_poly.type
_entity_poly.pdbx_seq_one_letter_code
_entity_poly.pdbx_strand_id
1 'polypeptide(L)'
;MPRSRLADVTQSLLLPPQKVFPIQVGDKLFSLSGASISSDAPSYISQYFVEQLRHNKDAAEVRTLYIDRDPATFADIALHLQGYHIEPRDGPHFVKLFTDAQSFSLPRLKARLFSSTIYIRIGDEEFQIPRDLFNSPGDSPNYFSLGYSVFFATPRDPLPGSSPQSPLRPPSILPPTVPGRSSKTFADLLHVLKGYPVEIRNEQHRNELLRDARYYHLKGLEQRLIPHHVSYNLARETAEIVIRLQDLRQSGVSFVADSDSADSPNPASPASSSSTTNPGPGWVYYQRPYVDSEASSLIIEIDDEETAVLTLSPRRASSSPAAATTGQITFHRQTLARITSLLTVIANKMSLPVTQPLGLRMLDRGAATSASPSVEAPSPPAGPGSTGLSEEDVKVRIGADADVTLNGRAWRINVAQGEDAEAEEESPMDVDDTTGQASSSVARGKKRKLDDNDDSNDDDESEGEEWIVRKAQWRLRVQVAPSSISGLEVVLGAVKIDAFTNERARNAARGFLG
;
A
#
# COMPACT_ATOMS: atom_id res chain seq x y z
N MET A 1 50.40 45.65 -6.16
CA MET A 1 49.29 45.17 -5.29
C MET A 1 49.56 43.72 -4.89
N PRO A 2 49.47 43.35 -3.60
CA PRO A 2 49.98 42.07 -3.11
C PRO A 2 48.97 40.90 -3.21
N ARG A 3 49.35 39.82 -3.92
CA ARG A 3 48.68 38.51 -3.85
C ARG A 3 49.20 37.70 -2.63
N SER A 4 48.98 38.20 -1.41
CA SER A 4 49.54 37.56 -0.18
C SER A 4 48.79 37.92 1.10
N ARG A 5 47.50 37.53 1.21
CA ARG A 5 46.73 37.56 2.49
C ARG A 5 45.65 36.47 2.64
N LEU A 6 45.16 35.87 1.55
CA LEU A 6 44.15 34.81 1.60
C LEU A 6 44.74 33.39 1.69
N ALA A 7 46.05 33.23 1.46
CA ALA A 7 46.75 31.94 1.61
C ALA A 7 47.30 31.72 3.04
N ASP A 8 47.64 32.80 3.76
CA ASP A 8 48.23 32.73 5.11
C ASP A 8 47.27 32.12 6.15
N VAL A 9 45.96 32.37 6.01
CA VAL A 9 44.95 31.92 6.98
C VAL A 9 44.89 30.39 7.06
N THR A 10 44.94 29.68 5.93
CA THR A 10 44.93 28.22 5.89
C THR A 10 46.27 27.60 6.24
N GLN A 11 47.40 28.30 6.01
CA GLN A 11 48.72 27.84 6.46
C GLN A 11 48.89 27.88 7.99
N SER A 12 48.10 28.70 8.70
CA SER A 12 48.23 28.90 10.16
C SER A 12 47.79 27.72 11.06
N LEU A 13 47.26 26.63 10.48
CA LEU A 13 46.57 25.54 11.19
C LEU A 13 47.09 24.12 10.86
N LEU A 14 48.14 23.98 10.06
CA LEU A 14 48.65 22.67 9.63
C LEU A 14 49.85 22.20 10.46
N LEU A 15 49.91 20.91 10.77
CA LEU A 15 51.05 20.30 11.46
C LEU A 15 52.20 20.04 10.48
N PRO A 16 53.48 20.23 10.87
CA PRO A 16 54.63 19.88 10.04
C PRO A 16 54.55 18.43 9.54
N PRO A 17 54.48 18.18 8.22
CA PRO A 17 53.93 16.93 7.69
C PRO A 17 54.76 15.69 8.03
N GLN A 18 56.09 15.81 8.04
CA GLN A 18 57.03 14.73 8.36
C GLN A 18 57.28 14.57 9.87
N LYS A 19 56.82 15.50 10.72
CA LYS A 19 57.03 15.39 12.16
C LYS A 19 56.10 14.32 12.73
N VAL A 20 56.61 13.49 13.63
CA VAL A 20 55.85 12.46 14.34
C VAL A 20 55.37 13.00 15.67
N PHE A 21 54.13 12.68 16.03
CA PHE A 21 53.44 13.13 17.24
C PHE A 21 52.99 11.92 18.08
N PRO A 22 53.39 11.83 19.36
CA PRO A 22 53.04 10.71 20.24
C PRO A 22 51.65 10.89 20.87
N ILE A 23 50.82 9.84 20.79
CA ILE A 23 49.46 9.78 21.32
C ILE A 23 49.31 8.48 22.12
N GLN A 24 49.23 8.57 23.44
CA GLN A 24 48.94 7.42 24.31
C GLN A 24 47.42 7.22 24.40
N VAL A 25 46.94 6.05 23.99
CA VAL A 25 45.51 5.67 24.06
C VAL A 25 45.39 4.40 24.89
N GLY A 26 44.82 4.52 26.09
CA GLY A 26 44.83 3.44 27.07
C GLY A 26 46.24 2.96 27.39
N ASP A 27 46.50 1.67 27.17
CA ASP A 27 47.81 1.03 27.34
C ASP A 27 48.79 1.24 26.17
N LYS A 28 48.33 1.69 24.98
CA LYS A 28 49.16 1.72 23.76
C LYS A 28 49.59 3.12 23.32
N LEU A 29 50.86 3.24 22.96
CA LEU A 29 51.42 4.43 22.34
C LEU A 29 51.29 4.36 20.81
N PHE A 30 50.58 5.32 20.22
CA PHE A 30 50.46 5.53 18.79
C PHE A 30 51.37 6.69 18.35
N SER A 31 52.06 6.50 17.22
CA SER A 31 52.94 7.50 16.62
C SER A 31 52.41 7.85 15.24
N LEU A 32 51.85 9.06 15.08
CA LEU A 32 51.26 9.51 13.82
C LEU A 32 52.02 10.71 13.24
N SER A 33 52.11 10.80 11.91
CA SER A 33 52.70 11.95 11.24
C SER A 33 51.78 13.17 11.28
N GLY A 34 52.35 14.37 11.20
CA GLY A 34 51.59 15.61 11.04
C GLY A 34 50.67 15.57 9.80
N ALA A 35 51.13 14.97 8.70
CA ALA A 35 50.31 14.75 7.51
C ALA A 35 49.10 13.83 7.79
N SER A 36 49.30 12.75 8.55
CA SER A 36 48.23 11.83 8.94
C SER A 36 47.19 12.52 9.83
N ILE A 37 47.62 13.25 10.86
CA ILE A 37 46.72 13.97 11.78
C ILE A 37 45.97 15.10 11.04
N SER A 38 46.62 15.77 10.08
CA SER A 38 45.99 16.80 9.25
C SER A 38 45.06 16.27 8.16
N SER A 39 44.98 14.95 7.92
CA SER A 39 44.15 14.37 6.85
C SER A 39 42.64 14.52 7.09
N ASP A 40 42.19 14.50 8.35
CA ASP A 40 40.82 14.75 8.77
C ASP A 40 40.75 15.89 9.81
N ALA A 41 41.42 17.00 9.48
CA ALA A 41 41.38 18.24 10.24
C ALA A 41 40.25 19.17 9.75
N PRO A 42 39.69 20.07 10.60
CA PRO A 42 40.05 20.30 12.00
C PRO A 42 39.48 19.24 12.95
N SER A 43 40.36 18.64 13.73
CA SER A 43 40.07 17.64 14.77
C SER A 43 40.70 18.01 16.11
N TYR A 44 40.22 17.44 17.21
CA TYR A 44 40.77 17.64 18.56
C TYR A 44 42.28 17.36 18.61
N ILE A 45 42.71 16.27 17.96
CA ILE A 45 44.13 15.85 17.88
C ILE A 45 44.96 16.90 17.13
N SER A 46 44.44 17.43 16.01
CA SER A 46 45.14 18.49 15.26
C SER A 46 45.26 19.79 16.06
N GLN A 47 44.20 20.20 16.75
CA GLN A 47 44.15 21.43 17.55
C GLN A 47 45.15 21.37 18.71
N TYR A 48 45.14 20.27 19.47
CA TYR A 48 46.05 20.04 20.60
C TYR A 48 47.53 20.22 20.22
N PHE A 49 47.97 19.60 19.11
CA PHE A 49 49.37 19.71 18.67
C PHE A 49 49.69 21.05 18.00
N VAL A 50 48.73 21.71 17.33
CA VAL A 50 48.91 23.08 16.82
C VAL A 50 49.08 24.07 17.96
N GLU A 51 48.31 23.94 19.04
CA GLU A 51 48.44 24.78 20.24
C GLU A 51 49.78 24.54 20.95
N GLN A 52 50.22 23.28 21.09
CA GLN A 52 51.56 22.99 21.61
C GLN A 52 52.67 23.65 20.78
N LEU A 53 52.59 23.59 19.44
CA LEU A 53 53.59 24.21 18.55
C LEU A 53 53.53 25.74 18.56
N ARG A 54 52.38 26.35 18.85
CA ARG A 54 52.25 27.80 19.04
C ARG A 54 52.85 28.28 20.36
N HIS A 55 52.73 27.49 21.42
CA HIS A 55 53.26 27.83 22.74
C HIS A 55 54.74 27.45 22.94
N ASN A 56 55.21 26.34 22.33
CA ASN A 56 56.58 25.86 22.48
C ASN A 56 57.40 26.15 21.22
N LYS A 57 58.26 27.19 21.28
CA LYS A 57 59.07 27.64 20.13
C LYS A 57 60.16 26.62 19.76
N ASP A 58 60.68 25.89 20.73
CA ASP A 58 61.64 24.82 20.51
C ASP A 58 60.92 23.58 20.00
N ALA A 59 60.82 23.48 18.67
CA ALA A 59 60.08 22.43 17.96
C ALA A 59 60.69 21.01 18.09
N ALA A 60 61.57 20.77 19.06
CA ALA A 60 62.13 19.46 19.39
C ALA A 60 61.18 18.64 20.27
N GLU A 61 60.67 19.21 21.36
CA GLU A 61 59.94 18.46 22.39
C GLU A 61 58.41 18.65 22.29
N VAL A 62 57.71 17.55 21.97
CA VAL A 62 56.24 17.46 21.92
C VAL A 62 55.77 16.63 23.11
N ARG A 63 54.79 17.14 23.86
CA ARG A 63 54.20 16.39 24.97
C ARG A 63 53.14 15.42 24.44
N THR A 64 53.25 14.16 24.84
CA THR A 64 52.30 13.08 24.50
C THR A 64 50.86 13.47 24.82
N LEU A 65 49.97 13.31 23.84
CA LEU A 65 48.53 13.41 24.05
C LEU A 65 48.03 12.13 24.74
N TYR A 66 47.42 12.23 25.92
CA TYR A 66 46.86 11.09 26.65
C TYR A 66 45.35 11.01 26.43
N ILE A 67 44.85 9.81 26.14
CA ILE A 67 43.45 9.53 25.78
C ILE A 67 42.96 8.28 26.53
N ASP A 68 41.98 8.43 27.41
CA ASP A 68 41.37 7.36 28.22
C ASP A 68 40.28 6.60 27.43
N ARG A 69 40.67 5.90 26.35
CA ARG A 69 39.75 5.23 25.42
C ARG A 69 40.31 3.88 24.93
N ASP A 70 39.50 3.12 24.20
CA ASP A 70 39.85 1.80 23.68
C ASP A 70 40.94 1.87 22.59
N PRO A 71 42.13 1.25 22.79
CA PRO A 71 43.19 1.24 21.80
C PRO A 71 42.84 0.43 20.54
N ALA A 72 41.90 -0.51 20.60
CA ALA A 72 41.49 -1.29 19.43
C ALA A 72 40.65 -0.42 18.48
N THR A 73 39.63 0.27 18.99
CA THR A 73 38.86 1.25 18.21
C THR A 73 39.75 2.39 17.69
N PHE A 74 40.74 2.86 18.48
CA PHE A 74 41.67 3.89 17.99
C PHE A 74 42.64 3.40 16.90
N ALA A 75 42.99 2.11 16.85
CA ALA A 75 43.81 1.57 15.77
C ALA A 75 43.12 1.69 14.39
N ASP A 76 41.80 1.44 14.34
CA ASP A 76 41.00 1.66 13.13
C ASP A 76 40.97 3.16 12.76
N ILE A 77 40.83 4.07 13.73
CA ILE A 77 40.92 5.53 13.52
C ILE A 77 42.31 5.95 12.99
N ALA A 78 43.38 5.37 13.52
CA ALA A 78 44.75 5.61 13.07
C ALA A 78 44.95 5.19 11.60
N LEU A 79 44.37 4.07 11.17
CA LEU A 79 44.35 3.65 9.76
C LEU A 79 43.57 4.64 8.87
N HIS A 80 42.43 5.16 9.33
CA HIS A 80 41.71 6.21 8.60
C HIS A 80 42.56 7.48 8.44
N LEU A 81 43.23 7.93 9.50
CA LEU A 81 44.13 9.10 9.47
C LEU A 81 45.38 8.87 8.60
N GLN A 82 45.79 7.61 8.37
CA GLN A 82 46.82 7.25 7.40
C GLN A 82 46.29 7.18 5.94
N GLY A 83 44.98 7.33 5.74
CA GLY A 83 44.32 7.35 4.42
C GLY A 83 43.60 6.06 4.02
N TYR A 84 43.60 5.02 4.86
CA TYR A 84 43.00 3.73 4.52
C TYR A 84 41.46 3.74 4.51
N HIS A 85 40.88 2.73 3.86
CA HIS A 85 39.48 2.36 4.04
C HIS A 85 39.32 1.53 5.30
N ILE A 86 38.31 1.83 6.10
CA ILE A 86 37.95 1.07 7.30
C ILE A 86 36.44 0.86 7.30
N GLU A 87 36.01 -0.30 7.78
CA GLU A 87 34.60 -0.68 7.92
C GLU A 87 34.34 -1.23 9.32
N PRO A 88 33.17 -0.94 9.92
CA PRO A 88 32.76 -1.60 11.14
C PRO A 88 32.54 -3.10 10.94
N ARG A 89 32.77 -3.88 12.00
CA ARG A 89 32.70 -5.35 11.97
C ARG A 89 31.30 -5.86 12.33
N ASP A 90 30.68 -5.20 13.30
CA ASP A 90 29.37 -5.46 13.87
C ASP A 90 28.73 -4.13 14.35
N GLY A 91 27.49 -4.18 14.84
CA GLY A 91 26.82 -3.01 15.41
C GLY A 91 27.56 -2.38 16.59
N PRO A 92 28.01 -3.16 17.59
CA PRO A 92 28.80 -2.64 18.72
C PRO A 92 30.07 -1.89 18.32
N HIS A 93 30.82 -2.39 17.32
CA HIS A 93 32.00 -1.71 16.80
C HIS A 93 31.64 -0.43 16.03
N PHE A 94 30.56 -0.42 15.24
CA PHE A 94 30.08 0.81 14.60
C PHE A 94 29.83 1.91 15.63
N VAL A 95 29.11 1.61 16.71
CA VAL A 95 28.78 2.62 17.73
C VAL A 95 30.02 3.13 18.46
N LYS A 96 30.98 2.26 18.82
CA LYS A 96 32.29 2.68 19.37
C LYS A 96 33.02 3.61 18.40
N LEU A 97 33.21 3.17 17.17
CA LEU A 97 33.98 3.91 16.16
C LEU A 97 33.33 5.27 15.80
N PHE A 98 31.99 5.33 15.74
CA PHE A 98 31.25 6.57 15.49
C PHE A 98 31.29 7.54 16.67
N THR A 99 31.08 7.06 17.90
CA THR A 99 31.16 7.90 19.11
C THR A 99 32.58 8.42 19.36
N ASP A 100 33.61 7.63 19.04
CA ASP A 100 35.00 8.06 19.10
C ASP A 100 35.31 9.10 18.02
N ALA A 101 34.90 8.88 16.76
CA ALA A 101 35.01 9.86 15.68
C ALA A 101 34.23 11.17 15.96
N GLN A 102 33.15 11.10 16.74
CA GLN A 102 32.46 12.28 17.27
C GLN A 102 33.28 12.98 18.35
N SER A 103 33.82 12.26 19.33
CA SER A 103 34.62 12.83 20.42
C SER A 103 35.91 13.51 19.93
N PHE A 104 36.62 12.91 18.98
CA PHE A 104 37.82 13.50 18.38
C PHE A 104 37.50 14.56 17.31
N SER A 105 36.22 14.76 16.98
CA SER A 105 35.73 15.64 15.92
C SER A 105 36.40 15.38 14.56
N LEU A 106 36.24 14.17 14.04
CA LEU A 106 36.75 13.72 12.74
C LEU A 106 35.64 13.85 11.67
N PRO A 107 35.57 14.94 10.88
CA PRO A 107 34.43 15.20 9.99
C PRO A 107 34.32 14.22 8.82
N ARG A 108 35.42 13.85 8.16
CA ARG A 108 35.42 12.90 7.03
C ARG A 108 35.10 11.49 7.52
N LEU A 109 35.65 11.07 8.66
CA LEU A 109 35.32 9.76 9.24
C LEU A 109 33.83 9.68 9.60
N LYS A 110 33.29 10.69 10.31
CA LYS A 110 31.85 10.75 10.64
C LYS A 110 30.97 10.70 9.39
N ALA A 111 31.30 11.47 8.35
CA ALA A 111 30.55 11.48 7.10
C ALA A 111 30.55 10.09 6.44
N ARG A 112 31.72 9.46 6.32
CA ARG A 112 31.89 8.10 5.74
C ARG A 112 31.11 7.03 6.51
N LEU A 113 31.20 7.04 7.83
CA LEU A 113 30.49 6.10 8.72
C LEU A 113 28.97 6.33 8.68
N PHE A 114 28.54 7.59 8.59
CA PHE A 114 27.11 7.89 8.46
C PHE A 114 26.57 7.46 7.08
N SER A 115 27.35 7.57 6.01
CA SER A 115 26.91 7.30 4.63
C SER A 115 27.05 5.85 4.15
N SER A 116 27.63 4.94 4.94
CA SER A 116 27.92 3.56 4.50
C SER A 116 26.79 2.56 4.83
N THR A 117 27.05 1.61 5.73
CA THR A 117 26.18 0.49 6.06
C THR A 117 25.39 0.80 7.33
N ILE A 118 24.09 0.50 7.32
CA ILE A 118 23.25 0.55 8.51
C ILE A 118 23.42 -0.78 9.27
N TYR A 119 23.89 -0.68 10.52
CA TYR A 119 23.96 -1.80 11.46
C TYR A 119 22.75 -1.72 12.40
N ILE A 120 21.90 -2.74 12.39
CA ILE A 120 20.68 -2.79 13.21
C ILE A 120 20.33 -4.22 13.63
N ARG A 121 19.88 -4.41 14.87
CA ARG A 121 19.36 -5.69 15.37
C ARG A 121 17.85 -5.75 15.19
N ILE A 122 17.30 -6.84 14.66
CA ILE A 122 15.86 -7.00 14.42
C ILE A 122 15.44 -8.37 14.93
N GLY A 123 14.59 -8.39 15.95
CA GLY A 123 14.37 -9.60 16.74
C GLY A 123 15.70 -10.12 17.31
N ASP A 124 16.05 -11.34 16.92
CA ASP A 124 17.19 -12.06 17.49
C ASP A 124 18.50 -11.98 16.67
N GLU A 125 18.46 -11.39 15.47
CA GLU A 125 19.60 -11.35 14.53
C GLU A 125 20.07 -9.92 14.23
N GLU A 126 21.36 -9.77 13.89
CA GLU A 126 21.94 -8.49 13.46
C GLU A 126 22.03 -8.41 11.93
N PHE A 127 21.64 -7.27 11.38
CA PHE A 127 21.61 -7.01 9.94
C PHE A 127 22.58 -5.88 9.58
N GLN A 128 23.38 -6.13 8.54
CA GLN A 128 24.23 -5.16 7.87
C GLN A 128 23.55 -4.79 6.54
N ILE A 129 23.05 -3.57 6.43
CA ILE A 129 22.20 -3.13 5.32
C ILE A 129 22.88 -1.97 4.57
N PRO A 130 23.35 -2.18 3.33
CA PRO A 130 23.82 -1.08 2.48
C PRO A 130 22.70 -0.06 2.27
N ARG A 131 22.97 1.24 2.49
CA ARG A 131 21.94 2.29 2.38
C ARG A 131 21.27 2.35 1.02
N ASP A 132 22.02 2.09 -0.05
CA ASP A 132 21.52 2.20 -1.42
C ASP A 132 20.41 1.19 -1.75
N LEU A 133 20.27 0.14 -0.93
CA LEU A 133 19.16 -0.82 -0.98
C LEU A 133 17.78 -0.16 -0.76
N PHE A 134 17.76 1.06 -0.22
CA PHE A 134 16.56 1.87 0.00
C PHE A 134 16.37 3.01 -1.02
N ASN A 135 17.23 3.14 -2.03
CA ASN A 135 17.12 4.20 -3.05
C ASN A 135 15.96 3.96 -4.05
N SER A 136 15.25 2.84 -3.95
CA SER A 136 14.06 2.54 -4.76
C SER A 136 12.93 3.56 -4.53
N PRO A 137 12.13 3.89 -5.55
CA PRO A 137 11.03 4.84 -5.41
C PRO A 137 10.03 4.35 -4.35
N GLY A 138 9.57 5.26 -3.49
CA GLY A 138 8.64 4.94 -2.40
C GLY A 138 9.27 4.26 -1.18
N ASP A 139 10.49 3.75 -1.27
CA ASP A 139 11.20 3.07 -0.16
C ASP A 139 12.16 4.01 0.59
N SER A 140 12.14 5.31 0.29
CA SER A 140 12.81 6.37 1.03
C SER A 140 11.97 7.67 1.03
N PRO A 141 11.91 8.45 2.13
CA PRO A 141 12.47 8.16 3.44
C PRO A 141 11.69 7.08 4.20
N ASN A 142 12.41 6.25 4.94
CA ASN A 142 11.88 5.07 5.64
C ASN A 142 12.36 5.03 7.11
N TYR A 143 11.95 4.00 7.86
CA TYR A 143 12.33 3.81 9.27
C TYR A 143 13.85 3.83 9.50
N PHE A 144 14.63 3.18 8.63
CA PHE A 144 16.09 3.10 8.74
C PHE A 144 16.76 4.43 8.37
N SER A 145 16.34 5.08 7.28
CA SER A 145 16.92 6.37 6.89
C SER A 145 16.64 7.46 7.92
N LEU A 146 15.40 7.50 8.46
CA LEU A 146 14.97 8.47 9.47
C LEU A 146 15.55 8.13 10.85
N GLY A 147 15.34 6.91 11.35
CA GLY A 147 15.79 6.48 12.66
C GLY A 147 17.30 6.60 12.84
N TYR A 148 18.09 6.16 11.86
CA TYR A 148 19.56 6.31 11.89
C TYR A 148 19.99 7.77 11.83
N SER A 149 19.22 8.65 11.16
CA SER A 149 19.49 10.09 11.17
C SER A 149 19.18 10.78 12.50
N VAL A 150 18.33 10.18 13.35
CA VAL A 150 18.04 10.65 14.71
C VAL A 150 19.04 10.07 15.71
N PHE A 151 19.28 8.75 15.71
CA PHE A 151 20.24 8.10 16.61
C PHE A 151 21.68 8.60 16.41
N PHE A 152 22.07 8.89 15.17
CA PHE A 152 23.39 9.39 14.81
C PHE A 152 23.33 10.81 14.25
N ALA A 153 22.33 11.59 14.70
CA ALA A 153 22.21 13.01 14.40
C ALA A 153 23.51 13.73 14.78
N THR A 154 24.13 14.41 13.82
CA THR A 154 25.22 15.34 14.16
C THR A 154 24.61 16.48 14.99
N PRO A 155 25.12 16.79 16.19
CA PRO A 155 24.68 17.97 16.94
C PRO A 155 25.07 19.24 16.18
N ARG A 156 24.18 19.72 15.32
CA ARG A 156 24.25 21.02 14.65
C ARG A 156 23.47 22.07 15.45
N ASP A 157 23.83 22.18 16.72
CA ASP A 157 24.25 23.44 17.33
C ASP A 157 24.65 23.19 18.79
N PRO A 158 25.70 23.84 19.31
CA PRO A 158 25.76 24.11 20.74
C PRO A 158 24.59 25.06 21.09
N LEU A 159 23.78 24.74 22.10
CA LEU A 159 22.70 25.65 22.53
C LEU A 159 23.29 27.05 22.80
N PRO A 160 22.61 28.15 22.41
CA PRO A 160 23.09 29.50 22.69
C PRO A 160 23.35 29.70 24.18
N GLY A 161 24.63 29.90 24.56
CA GLY A 161 25.07 30.03 25.95
C GLY A 161 25.64 28.75 26.59
N SER A 162 25.63 27.60 25.91
CA SER A 162 26.37 26.40 26.35
C SER A 162 27.85 26.49 25.98
N SER A 163 28.73 26.12 26.91
CA SER A 163 30.18 26.14 26.68
C SER A 163 30.62 24.94 25.81
N PRO A 164 31.70 25.06 25.01
CA PRO A 164 32.08 24.07 24.01
C PRO A 164 32.77 22.80 24.60
N GLN A 165 32.42 22.41 25.82
CA GLN A 165 32.86 21.14 26.40
C GLN A 165 31.92 20.01 25.95
N SER A 166 32.19 19.49 24.75
CA SER A 166 31.77 18.12 24.40
C SER A 166 32.23 17.17 25.52
N PRO A 167 31.37 16.28 26.04
CA PRO A 167 31.72 15.50 27.22
C PRO A 167 32.93 14.61 26.95
N LEU A 168 33.90 14.64 27.89
CA LEU A 168 35.20 13.93 27.79
C LEU A 168 35.06 12.42 27.51
N ARG A 169 33.90 11.85 27.83
CA ARG A 169 33.50 10.49 27.47
C ARG A 169 32.14 10.56 26.77
N PRO A 170 31.95 9.91 25.61
CA PRO A 170 30.65 9.84 24.95
C PRO A 170 29.66 9.00 25.76
N PRO A 171 28.34 9.15 25.54
CA PRO A 171 27.34 8.26 26.12
C PRO A 171 27.54 6.81 25.67
N SER A 172 27.29 5.86 26.56
CA SER A 172 27.24 4.43 26.23
C SER A 172 25.97 4.09 25.45
N ILE A 173 26.00 4.32 24.13
CA ILE A 173 24.91 4.00 23.21
C ILE A 173 24.94 2.50 22.86
N LEU A 174 23.77 1.86 22.77
CA LEU A 174 23.61 0.52 22.20
C LEU A 174 23.28 0.61 20.70
N PRO A 175 23.64 -0.40 19.88
CA PRO A 175 23.20 -0.46 18.49
C PRO A 175 21.67 -0.37 18.37
N PRO A 176 21.13 0.33 17.35
CA PRO A 176 19.69 0.37 17.11
C PRO A 176 19.10 -1.03 17.08
N THR A 177 17.97 -1.22 17.76
CA THR A 177 17.33 -2.54 17.92
C THR A 177 15.82 -2.41 17.75
N VAL A 178 15.23 -3.33 16.98
CA VAL A 178 13.78 -3.45 16.76
C VAL A 178 13.27 -4.72 17.43
N PRO A 179 12.82 -4.67 18.70
CA PRO A 179 12.23 -5.82 19.38
C PRO A 179 10.83 -6.13 18.82
N GLY A 180 10.38 -7.38 18.99
CA GLY A 180 9.03 -7.80 18.59
C GLY A 180 8.79 -7.94 17.07
N ARG A 181 9.87 -7.98 16.27
CA ARG A 181 9.82 -8.24 14.82
C ARG A 181 10.57 -9.52 14.47
N SER A 182 10.10 -10.20 13.42
CA SER A 182 10.68 -11.46 12.94
C SER A 182 11.89 -11.19 12.06
N SER A 183 13.06 -11.67 12.48
CA SER A 183 14.30 -11.53 11.70
C SER A 183 14.19 -12.24 10.34
N LYS A 184 13.55 -13.40 10.31
CA LYS A 184 13.27 -14.19 9.09
C LYS A 184 12.41 -13.42 8.10
N THR A 185 11.30 -12.86 8.57
CA THR A 185 10.40 -12.02 7.75
C THR A 185 11.13 -10.78 7.25
N PHE A 186 12.06 -10.21 8.04
CA PHE A 186 12.89 -9.10 7.56
C PHE A 186 13.95 -9.53 6.53
N ALA A 187 14.56 -10.71 6.66
CA ALA A 187 15.47 -11.28 5.67
C ALA A 187 14.75 -11.51 4.32
N ASP A 188 13.50 -11.98 4.37
CA ASP A 188 12.62 -12.09 3.19
C ASP A 188 12.37 -10.70 2.55
N LEU A 189 12.07 -9.65 3.33
CA LEU A 189 11.94 -8.27 2.83
C LEU A 189 13.24 -7.75 2.18
N LEU A 190 14.41 -8.02 2.79
CA LEU A 190 15.72 -7.68 2.21
C LEU A 190 15.98 -8.43 0.90
N HIS A 191 15.44 -9.63 0.70
CA HIS A 191 15.57 -10.38 -0.55
C HIS A 191 14.82 -9.65 -1.70
N VAL A 192 13.60 -9.17 -1.44
CA VAL A 192 12.81 -8.40 -2.41
C VAL A 192 13.45 -7.06 -2.76
N LEU A 193 14.00 -6.35 -1.77
CA LEU A 193 14.73 -5.10 -1.98
C LEU A 193 16.01 -5.29 -2.81
N LYS A 194 16.70 -6.43 -2.65
CA LYS A 194 17.86 -6.82 -3.49
C LYS A 194 17.49 -7.17 -4.93
N GLY A 195 16.21 -7.09 -5.30
CA GLY A 195 15.69 -7.34 -6.65
C GLY A 195 15.20 -8.77 -6.91
N TYR A 196 15.38 -9.70 -5.96
CA TYR A 196 14.94 -11.08 -6.12
C TYR A 196 13.43 -11.23 -5.90
N PRO A 197 12.76 -12.22 -6.54
CA PRO A 197 11.40 -12.60 -6.17
C PRO A 197 11.39 -13.28 -4.79
N VAL A 198 10.33 -13.09 -3.99
CA VAL A 198 10.10 -13.87 -2.77
C VAL A 198 9.02 -14.90 -2.99
N GLU A 199 9.28 -16.12 -2.53
CA GLU A 199 8.33 -17.22 -2.51
C GLU A 199 7.28 -16.98 -1.42
N ILE A 200 6.04 -16.68 -1.83
CA ILE A 200 4.93 -16.47 -0.92
C ILE A 200 4.35 -17.83 -0.49
N ARG A 201 5.00 -18.42 0.53
CA ARG A 201 4.63 -19.69 1.19
C ARG A 201 3.14 -19.87 1.47
N ASN A 202 2.45 -18.82 1.93
CA ASN A 202 1.00 -18.77 2.16
C ASN A 202 0.56 -17.29 2.36
N GLU A 203 -0.75 -17.06 2.51
CA GLU A 203 -1.29 -15.71 2.73
C GLU A 203 -0.86 -15.08 4.06
N GLN A 204 -0.76 -15.87 5.12
CA GLN A 204 -0.28 -15.40 6.43
C GLN A 204 1.13 -14.80 6.34
N HIS A 205 2.03 -15.49 5.62
CA HIS A 205 3.38 -14.99 5.31
C HIS A 205 3.34 -13.68 4.53
N ARG A 206 2.46 -13.55 3.51
CA ARG A 206 2.27 -12.28 2.79
C ARG A 206 1.78 -11.16 3.71
N ASN A 207 0.85 -11.45 4.61
CA ASN A 207 0.31 -10.49 5.57
C ASN A 207 1.36 -10.03 6.57
N GLU A 208 2.26 -10.92 7.01
CA GLU A 208 3.42 -10.56 7.84
C GLU A 208 4.42 -9.68 7.10
N LEU A 209 4.76 -10.01 5.85
CA LEU A 209 5.61 -9.17 5.00
C LEU A 209 5.00 -7.77 4.79
N LEU A 210 3.70 -7.68 4.47
CA LEU A 210 2.99 -6.41 4.29
C LEU A 210 2.92 -5.59 5.59
N ARG A 211 2.65 -6.23 6.74
CA ARG A 211 2.65 -5.59 8.06
C ARG A 211 4.00 -4.98 8.40
N ASP A 212 5.08 -5.70 8.11
CA ASP A 212 6.42 -5.29 8.50
C ASP A 212 7.00 -4.28 7.49
N ALA A 213 6.72 -4.40 6.18
CA ALA A 213 7.01 -3.37 5.18
C ALA A 213 6.31 -2.02 5.50
N ARG A 214 5.03 -2.06 5.92
CA ARG A 214 4.28 -0.89 6.39
C ARG A 214 4.93 -0.24 7.62
N TYR A 215 5.36 -1.07 8.59
CA TYR A 215 6.06 -0.61 9.80
C TYR A 215 7.41 0.06 9.48
N TYR A 216 8.19 -0.50 8.55
CA TYR A 216 9.45 0.11 8.10
C TYR A 216 9.26 1.29 7.13
N HIS A 217 8.01 1.61 6.75
CA HIS A 217 7.64 2.64 5.77
C HIS A 217 8.22 2.43 4.35
N LEU A 218 8.37 1.17 3.94
CA LEU A 218 8.84 0.77 2.61
C LEU A 218 7.63 0.68 1.66
N LYS A 219 7.21 1.82 1.08
CA LYS A 219 5.96 1.93 0.33
C LYS A 219 6.05 1.35 -1.09
N GLY A 220 7.22 1.37 -1.71
CA GLY A 220 7.46 0.73 -3.00
C GLY A 220 7.42 -0.80 -2.83
N LEU A 221 8.10 -1.30 -1.80
CA LEU A 221 8.05 -2.70 -1.39
C LEU A 221 6.63 -3.17 -1.04
N GLU A 222 5.83 -2.36 -0.32
CA GLU A 222 4.43 -2.67 -0.04
C GLU A 222 3.63 -2.87 -1.34
N GLN A 223 3.76 -1.97 -2.32
CA GLN A 223 3.06 -2.06 -3.60
C GLN A 223 3.54 -3.23 -4.48
N ARG A 224 4.78 -3.72 -4.30
CA ARG A 224 5.28 -4.97 -4.93
C ARG A 224 4.71 -6.24 -4.26
N LEU A 225 4.39 -6.19 -2.96
CA LEU A 225 3.93 -7.35 -2.17
C LEU A 225 2.41 -7.55 -2.18
N ILE A 226 1.62 -6.52 -2.50
CA ILE A 226 0.16 -6.59 -2.62
C ILE A 226 -0.27 -7.62 -3.67
N PRO A 227 -1.31 -8.45 -3.44
CA PRO A 227 -1.91 -9.30 -4.47
C PRO A 227 -2.50 -8.46 -5.60
N HIS A 228 -2.07 -8.76 -6.82
CA HIS A 228 -2.52 -8.14 -8.06
C HIS A 228 -2.34 -9.13 -9.21
N HIS A 229 -3.09 -8.94 -10.30
CA HIS A 229 -2.88 -9.65 -11.57
C HIS A 229 -2.99 -8.64 -12.71
N VAL A 230 -2.02 -8.63 -13.63
CA VAL A 230 -2.02 -7.76 -14.82
C VAL A 230 -2.08 -8.64 -16.05
N SER A 231 -3.01 -8.37 -16.95
CA SER A 231 -3.25 -9.14 -18.16
C SER A 231 -3.74 -8.27 -19.31
N TYR A 232 -3.33 -8.57 -20.53
CA TYR A 232 -3.78 -7.85 -21.72
C TYR A 232 -5.04 -8.48 -22.29
N ASN A 233 -6.14 -7.73 -22.34
CA ASN A 233 -7.42 -8.19 -22.85
C ASN A 233 -7.52 -7.93 -24.36
N LEU A 234 -7.19 -8.97 -25.16
CA LEU A 234 -7.21 -8.91 -26.62
C LEU A 234 -8.57 -8.48 -27.21
N ALA A 235 -9.69 -8.81 -26.57
CA ALA A 235 -11.03 -8.43 -27.04
C ALA A 235 -11.38 -6.95 -26.78
N ARG A 236 -10.52 -6.22 -26.06
CA ARG A 236 -10.66 -4.79 -25.75
C ARG A 236 -9.45 -3.96 -26.15
N GLU A 237 -8.37 -4.61 -26.59
CA GLU A 237 -7.04 -4.02 -26.87
C GLU A 237 -6.42 -3.25 -25.67
N THR A 238 -6.87 -3.52 -24.44
CA THR A 238 -6.43 -2.84 -23.21
C THR A 238 -5.73 -3.76 -22.23
N ALA A 239 -4.68 -3.26 -21.56
CA ALA A 239 -4.18 -3.86 -20.32
C ALA A 239 -5.20 -3.68 -19.18
N GLU A 240 -5.48 -4.75 -18.44
CA GLU A 240 -6.37 -4.76 -17.27
C GLU A 240 -5.56 -5.16 -16.03
N ILE A 241 -5.83 -4.50 -14.89
CA ILE A 241 -5.27 -4.84 -13.58
C ILE A 241 -6.37 -5.21 -12.59
N VAL A 242 -6.30 -6.45 -12.08
CA VAL A 242 -7.12 -6.92 -10.96
C VAL A 242 -6.39 -6.62 -9.66
N ILE A 243 -7.04 -5.90 -8.74
CA ILE A 243 -6.53 -5.59 -7.40
C ILE A 243 -7.67 -5.55 -6.39
N ARG A 244 -7.41 -6.02 -5.15
CA ARG A 244 -8.43 -5.98 -4.09
C ARG A 244 -8.72 -4.54 -3.67
N LEU A 245 -10.00 -4.21 -3.49
CA LEU A 245 -10.49 -2.89 -3.06
C LEU A 245 -9.77 -2.37 -1.80
N GLN A 246 -9.38 -3.29 -0.91
CA GLN A 246 -8.71 -2.93 0.34
C GLN A 246 -7.27 -2.43 0.21
N ASP A 247 -6.57 -2.84 -0.87
CA ASP A 247 -5.14 -2.60 -1.12
C ASP A 247 -4.89 -1.42 -2.08
N LEU A 248 -5.94 -0.95 -2.78
CA LEU A 248 -5.94 0.16 -3.74
C LEU A 248 -5.60 1.51 -3.11
N ARG A 249 -4.83 2.36 -3.82
CA ARG A 249 -4.36 3.68 -3.34
C ARG A 249 -4.90 4.84 -4.17
N GLN A 250 -5.51 5.82 -3.50
CA GLN A 250 -6.12 7.01 -4.16
C GLN A 250 -5.20 7.75 -5.14
N SER A 251 -3.89 7.78 -4.86
CA SER A 251 -2.89 8.43 -5.73
C SER A 251 -2.71 7.75 -7.08
N GLY A 252 -2.93 6.43 -7.16
CA GLY A 252 -2.81 5.63 -8.39
C GLY A 252 -4.08 5.62 -9.26
N VAL A 253 -5.20 6.18 -8.78
CA VAL A 253 -6.46 6.23 -9.52
C VAL A 253 -6.43 7.35 -10.56
N SER A 254 -6.82 7.04 -11.78
CA SER A 254 -6.99 7.97 -12.90
C SER A 254 -8.30 7.70 -13.63
N PHE A 255 -8.78 8.68 -14.38
CA PHE A 255 -9.94 8.54 -15.26
C PHE A 255 -9.52 8.86 -16.69
N VAL A 256 -10.03 8.08 -17.64
CA VAL A 256 -9.87 8.29 -19.07
C VAL A 256 -11.26 8.35 -19.69
N ALA A 257 -11.62 9.50 -20.25
CA ALA A 257 -12.85 9.66 -21.00
C ALA A 257 -12.81 8.78 -22.27
N ASP A 258 -13.97 8.26 -22.68
CA ASP A 258 -14.13 7.71 -24.03
C ASP A 258 -13.91 8.88 -25.01
N SER A 259 -12.88 8.80 -25.85
CA SER A 259 -12.62 9.82 -26.87
C SER A 259 -13.56 9.62 -28.05
N ASP A 260 -14.48 10.56 -28.29
CA ASP A 260 -15.29 10.60 -29.52
C ASP A 260 -14.35 10.57 -30.74
N SER A 261 -14.43 9.50 -31.52
CA SER A 261 -13.39 9.12 -32.47
C SER A 261 -13.44 9.93 -33.78
N ALA A 262 -12.55 10.91 -33.91
CA ALA A 262 -12.26 11.59 -35.17
C ALA A 262 -10.75 11.92 -35.29
N ASP A 263 -10.06 11.17 -36.17
CA ASP A 263 -8.72 11.41 -36.74
C ASP A 263 -7.63 12.11 -35.91
N SER A 264 -6.74 11.33 -35.28
CA SER A 264 -5.31 11.28 -35.67
C SER A 264 -4.46 10.38 -34.73
N PRO A 265 -3.48 9.61 -35.25
CA PRO A 265 -2.57 8.82 -34.42
C PRO A 265 -1.31 9.60 -34.00
N ASN A 266 -1.08 9.78 -32.70
CA ASN A 266 0.25 10.06 -32.14
C ASN A 266 0.29 9.83 -30.61
N PRO A 267 1.11 8.89 -30.10
CA PRO A 267 1.25 8.67 -28.66
C PRO A 267 2.25 9.68 -28.06
N ALA A 268 1.74 10.65 -27.29
CA ALA A 268 2.57 11.64 -26.60
C ALA A 268 2.12 11.84 -25.13
N SER A 269 3.11 11.96 -24.24
CA SER A 269 3.02 11.92 -22.78
C SER A 269 1.93 12.81 -22.13
N PRO A 270 1.30 12.37 -21.02
CA PRO A 270 0.27 13.15 -20.32
C PRO A 270 0.88 14.31 -19.52
N ALA A 271 1.07 15.47 -20.17
CA ALA A 271 1.74 16.63 -19.59
C ALA A 271 1.13 18.00 -20.01
N SER A 272 -0.18 18.07 -20.21
CA SER A 272 -0.89 19.35 -20.45
C SER A 272 -2.33 19.32 -19.92
N SER A 273 -2.68 20.27 -19.06
CA SER A 273 -4.03 20.48 -18.53
C SER A 273 -4.81 21.55 -19.31
N SER A 274 -6.13 21.59 -19.06
CA SER A 274 -7.13 22.60 -19.47
C SER A 274 -7.64 22.59 -20.92
N SER A 275 -8.77 21.90 -21.12
CA SER A 275 -9.87 22.37 -21.97
C SER A 275 -11.18 22.11 -21.21
N THR A 276 -12.13 23.04 -21.27
CA THR A 276 -13.34 23.01 -20.42
C THR A 276 -14.48 22.24 -21.09
N THR A 277 -14.28 20.94 -21.29
CA THR A 277 -15.34 20.01 -21.71
C THR A 277 -16.05 19.42 -20.50
N ASN A 278 -17.38 19.26 -20.57
CA ASN A 278 -18.11 18.43 -19.61
C ASN A 278 -17.48 17.01 -19.59
N PRO A 279 -17.31 16.36 -18.44
CA PRO A 279 -16.72 15.03 -18.42
C PRO A 279 -17.64 14.05 -19.15
N GLY A 280 -17.15 13.48 -20.24
CA GLY A 280 -17.87 12.44 -20.98
C GLY A 280 -17.95 11.12 -20.21
N PRO A 281 -18.64 10.11 -20.77
CA PRO A 281 -18.49 8.74 -20.29
C PRO A 281 -17.01 8.29 -20.40
N GLY A 282 -16.63 7.25 -19.67
CA GLY A 282 -15.26 6.73 -19.71
C GLY A 282 -14.97 5.65 -18.68
N TRP A 283 -13.69 5.34 -18.49
CA TRP A 283 -13.23 4.23 -17.65
C TRP A 283 -12.26 4.69 -16.57
N VAL A 284 -12.27 3.97 -15.44
CA VAL A 284 -11.28 4.16 -14.38
C VAL A 284 -10.05 3.31 -14.66
N TYR A 285 -8.88 3.91 -14.53
CA TYR A 285 -7.57 3.28 -14.71
C TYR A 285 -6.78 3.35 -13.40
N TYR A 286 -5.87 2.40 -13.19
CA TYR A 286 -5.05 2.31 -11.99
C TYR A 286 -3.59 2.00 -12.31
N GLN A 287 -2.69 2.71 -11.63
CA GLN A 287 -1.23 2.56 -11.65
C GLN A 287 -0.76 2.35 -10.21
N ARG A 288 -0.08 1.26 -9.87
CA ARG A 288 0.45 1.07 -8.51
C ARG A 288 1.53 2.11 -8.24
N PRO A 289 1.37 2.97 -7.20
CA PRO A 289 2.38 3.98 -6.89
C PRO A 289 3.78 3.37 -6.73
N TYR A 290 4.77 4.05 -7.30
CA TYR A 290 6.19 3.68 -7.27
C TYR A 290 6.59 2.41 -8.03
N VAL A 291 5.66 1.61 -8.55
CA VAL A 291 5.95 0.29 -9.17
C VAL A 291 5.64 0.26 -10.65
N ASP A 292 4.46 0.73 -11.06
CA ASP A 292 4.04 0.71 -12.46
C ASP A 292 4.46 2.00 -13.18
N SER A 293 4.86 1.90 -14.45
CA SER A 293 5.16 3.05 -15.31
C SER A 293 3.91 3.67 -15.94
N GLU A 294 2.88 2.87 -16.19
CA GLU A 294 1.65 3.23 -16.90
C GLU A 294 0.41 2.72 -16.15
N ALA A 295 -0.75 3.32 -16.41
CA ALA A 295 -2.01 2.90 -15.80
C ALA A 295 -2.73 1.85 -16.64
N SER A 296 -3.21 0.78 -16.01
CA SER A 296 -4.04 -0.27 -16.64
C SER A 296 -5.51 -0.10 -16.27
N SER A 297 -6.43 -0.63 -17.08
CA SER A 297 -7.88 -0.55 -16.82
C SER A 297 -8.22 -1.28 -15.51
N LEU A 298 -8.95 -0.62 -14.61
CA LEU A 298 -9.14 -1.10 -13.24
C LEU A 298 -10.26 -2.14 -13.13
N ILE A 299 -9.90 -3.31 -12.61
CA ILE A 299 -10.82 -4.29 -12.06
C ILE A 299 -10.62 -4.33 -10.54
N ILE A 300 -11.63 -3.91 -9.77
CA ILE A 300 -11.62 -4.08 -8.31
C ILE A 300 -12.12 -5.48 -7.95
N GLU A 301 -11.40 -6.16 -7.06
CA GLU A 301 -11.86 -7.38 -6.40
C GLU A 301 -12.40 -7.04 -5.01
N ILE A 302 -13.62 -7.50 -4.71
CA ILE A 302 -14.27 -7.42 -3.40
C ILE A 302 -14.40 -8.86 -2.89
N ASP A 303 -13.82 -9.10 -1.72
CA ASP A 303 -13.54 -10.42 -1.14
C ASP A 303 -13.77 -10.39 0.38
N ASP A 304 -14.87 -9.74 0.78
CA ASP A 304 -15.30 -9.53 2.16
C ASP A 304 -16.72 -10.11 2.27
N GLU A 305 -16.80 -11.37 2.71
CA GLU A 305 -18.01 -12.19 2.60
C GLU A 305 -19.22 -11.52 3.27
N GLU A 306 -20.37 -11.54 2.60
CA GLU A 306 -21.65 -11.05 3.15
C GLU A 306 -21.67 -9.52 3.38
N THR A 307 -20.83 -8.75 2.67
CA THR A 307 -20.80 -7.26 2.74
C THR A 307 -21.46 -6.54 1.56
N ALA A 308 -22.11 -7.26 0.64
CA ALA A 308 -22.88 -6.67 -0.44
C ALA A 308 -24.11 -7.51 -0.83
N VAL A 309 -25.21 -6.82 -1.15
CA VAL A 309 -26.47 -7.41 -1.63
C VAL A 309 -26.78 -6.81 -3.00
N LEU A 310 -27.03 -7.66 -3.98
CA LEU A 310 -27.30 -7.30 -5.38
C LEU A 310 -28.76 -7.60 -5.72
N THR A 311 -29.55 -6.56 -5.94
CA THR A 311 -30.95 -6.66 -6.37
C THR A 311 -31.04 -6.46 -7.88
N LEU A 312 -31.45 -7.48 -8.62
CA LEU A 312 -31.61 -7.41 -10.07
C LEU A 312 -32.95 -6.78 -10.46
N SER A 313 -32.93 -5.87 -11.44
CA SER A 313 -34.16 -5.27 -11.96
C SER A 313 -34.95 -6.30 -12.79
N PRO A 314 -36.27 -6.45 -12.59
CA PRO A 314 -37.07 -7.43 -13.34
C PRO A 314 -37.00 -7.17 -14.86
N ARG A 315 -36.67 -8.23 -15.61
CA ARG A 315 -36.38 -8.14 -17.05
C ARG A 315 -37.65 -7.88 -17.85
N ARG A 316 -37.86 -6.62 -18.27
CA ARG A 316 -38.98 -6.24 -19.15
C ARG A 316 -38.92 -7.05 -20.46
N ALA A 317 -40.02 -7.70 -20.81
CA ALA A 317 -40.13 -8.59 -21.97
C ALA A 317 -39.87 -7.93 -23.34
N SER A 318 -39.87 -6.59 -23.41
CA SER A 318 -39.51 -5.81 -24.60
C SER A 318 -38.01 -5.50 -24.74
N SER A 319 -37.17 -5.96 -23.80
CA SER A 319 -35.71 -5.82 -23.90
C SER A 319 -35.11 -6.89 -24.83
N SER A 320 -34.10 -6.51 -25.62
CA SER A 320 -33.42 -7.42 -26.55
C SER A 320 -32.89 -8.69 -25.84
N PRO A 321 -32.92 -9.87 -26.48
CA PRO A 321 -32.38 -11.09 -25.88
C PRO A 321 -30.88 -10.99 -25.51
N ALA A 322 -30.14 -10.09 -26.19
CA ALA A 322 -28.73 -9.77 -25.92
C ALA A 322 -28.52 -8.54 -25.00
N ALA A 323 -29.58 -7.99 -24.40
CA ALA A 323 -29.45 -6.89 -23.44
C ALA A 323 -28.83 -7.38 -22.12
N ALA A 324 -27.82 -6.65 -21.65
CA ALA A 324 -27.19 -6.87 -20.34
C ALA A 324 -28.19 -6.65 -19.21
N THR A 325 -28.20 -7.54 -18.21
CA THR A 325 -29.06 -7.38 -17.01
C THR A 325 -28.55 -6.21 -16.17
N THR A 326 -29.45 -5.34 -15.72
CA THR A 326 -29.15 -4.25 -14.80
C THR A 326 -29.67 -4.55 -13.40
N GLY A 327 -29.00 -4.01 -12.39
CA GLY A 327 -29.43 -4.08 -11.00
C GLY A 327 -28.84 -2.96 -10.16
N GLN A 328 -29.08 -3.02 -8.86
CA GLN A 328 -28.49 -2.15 -7.85
C GLN A 328 -27.78 -3.03 -6.83
N ILE A 329 -26.61 -2.59 -6.36
CA ILE A 329 -25.86 -3.25 -5.29
C ILE A 329 -25.74 -2.31 -4.10
N THR A 330 -26.23 -2.74 -2.95
CA THR A 330 -25.93 -2.11 -1.67
C THR A 330 -24.64 -2.70 -1.12
N PHE A 331 -23.83 -1.86 -0.50
CA PHE A 331 -22.64 -2.27 0.24
C PHE A 331 -22.85 -1.96 1.72
N HIS A 332 -22.30 -2.79 2.59
CA HIS A 332 -22.38 -2.59 4.04
C HIS A 332 -21.00 -2.48 4.68
N ARG A 333 -20.97 -2.10 5.97
CA ARG A 333 -19.78 -2.12 6.84
C ARG A 333 -18.58 -1.38 6.21
N GLN A 334 -17.41 -2.01 6.22
CA GLN A 334 -16.14 -1.42 5.76
C GLN A 334 -16.03 -1.36 4.23
N THR A 335 -16.74 -2.23 3.51
CA THR A 335 -16.82 -2.24 2.04
C THR A 335 -17.49 -0.98 1.54
N LEU A 336 -18.64 -0.59 2.12
CA LEU A 336 -19.33 0.67 1.82
C LEU A 336 -18.39 1.87 1.93
N ALA A 337 -17.78 2.07 3.11
CA ALA A 337 -16.88 3.20 3.35
C ALA A 337 -15.67 3.26 2.38
N ARG A 338 -15.22 2.10 1.86
CA ARG A 338 -14.17 2.04 0.83
C ARG A 338 -14.69 2.36 -0.57
N ILE A 339 -15.88 1.86 -0.93
CA ILE A 339 -16.55 2.19 -2.21
C ILE A 339 -16.88 3.68 -2.26
N THR A 340 -17.56 4.24 -1.26
CA THR A 340 -17.93 5.66 -1.23
C THR A 340 -16.69 6.58 -1.24
N SER A 341 -15.59 6.15 -0.60
CA SER A 341 -14.29 6.84 -0.72
C SER A 341 -13.69 6.76 -2.14
N LEU A 342 -13.76 5.61 -2.82
CA LEU A 342 -13.30 5.45 -4.20
C LEU A 342 -14.13 6.30 -5.17
N LEU A 343 -15.46 6.31 -5.01
CA LEU A 343 -16.37 7.16 -5.79
C LEU A 343 -16.05 8.66 -5.60
N THR A 344 -15.80 9.09 -4.36
CA THR A 344 -15.35 10.46 -4.05
C THR A 344 -14.00 10.80 -4.71
N VAL A 345 -13.07 9.85 -4.74
CA VAL A 345 -11.77 10.03 -5.42
C VAL A 345 -11.95 10.17 -6.93
N ILE A 346 -12.84 9.38 -7.54
CA ILE A 346 -13.18 9.49 -8.97
C ILE A 346 -13.83 10.86 -9.26
N ALA A 347 -14.78 11.31 -8.43
CA ALA A 347 -15.39 12.64 -8.53
C ALA A 347 -14.35 13.77 -8.55
N ASN A 348 -13.42 13.73 -7.58
CA ASN A 348 -12.34 14.71 -7.46
C ASN A 348 -11.38 14.66 -8.67
N LYS A 349 -11.09 13.48 -9.21
CA LYS A 349 -10.26 13.31 -10.43
C LYS A 349 -10.95 13.82 -11.69
N MET A 350 -12.28 13.84 -11.71
CA MET A 350 -13.10 14.43 -12.78
C MET A 350 -13.26 15.96 -12.67
N SER A 351 -12.71 16.59 -11.63
CA SER A 351 -12.94 18.01 -11.31
C SER A 351 -14.41 18.36 -11.06
N LEU A 352 -15.23 17.38 -10.68
CA LEU A 352 -16.64 17.60 -10.34
C LEU A 352 -16.76 18.31 -8.99
N PRO A 353 -17.80 19.16 -8.78
CA PRO A 353 -18.02 19.81 -7.50
C PRO A 353 -18.31 18.76 -6.43
N VAL A 354 -17.60 18.86 -5.30
CA VAL A 354 -17.61 17.89 -4.18
C VAL A 354 -19.02 17.65 -3.58
N THR A 355 -19.98 18.52 -3.89
CA THR A 355 -21.40 18.41 -3.51
C THR A 355 -22.25 17.54 -4.46
N GLN A 356 -21.71 17.01 -5.56
CA GLN A 356 -22.36 15.99 -6.40
C GLN A 356 -21.66 14.63 -6.24
N PRO A 357 -22.15 13.75 -5.34
CA PRO A 357 -21.61 12.41 -5.19
C PRO A 357 -22.19 11.48 -6.29
N LEU A 358 -21.34 10.94 -7.17
CA LEU A 358 -21.79 10.18 -8.35
C LEU A 358 -22.56 8.92 -7.94
N GLY A 359 -23.86 8.88 -8.27
CA GLY A 359 -24.76 7.76 -7.95
C GLY A 359 -25.30 7.73 -6.52
N LEU A 360 -24.78 8.55 -5.60
CA LEU A 360 -25.18 8.53 -4.20
C LEU A 360 -26.49 9.29 -3.98
N ARG A 361 -27.59 8.58 -3.71
CA ARG A 361 -28.92 9.17 -3.50
C ARG A 361 -29.08 9.75 -2.08
N MET A 362 -28.26 10.74 -1.73
CA MET A 362 -28.50 11.53 -0.52
C MET A 362 -29.85 12.24 -0.62
N LEU A 363 -30.71 12.03 0.37
CA LEU A 363 -32.04 12.63 0.41
C LEU A 363 -31.94 14.11 0.80
N ASP A 364 -32.49 15.01 -0.02
CA ASP A 364 -32.53 16.46 0.24
C ASP A 364 -33.34 16.79 1.50
N ARG A 365 -32.65 16.88 2.65
CA ARG A 365 -33.26 17.35 3.90
C ARG A 365 -33.32 18.88 3.89
N GLY A 366 -34.37 19.41 3.26
CA GLY A 366 -34.54 20.82 2.90
C GLY A 366 -34.15 21.82 4.00
N ALA A 367 -33.24 22.72 3.66
CA ALA A 367 -32.77 23.78 4.53
C ALA A 367 -33.79 24.94 4.60
N ALA A 368 -34.73 24.85 5.55
CA ALA A 368 -35.56 25.99 5.92
C ALA A 368 -34.70 27.11 6.56
N THR A 369 -34.93 28.36 6.19
CA THR A 369 -34.09 29.49 6.60
C THR A 369 -34.50 30.11 7.92
N SER A 370 -33.48 30.47 8.73
CA SER A 370 -33.48 31.48 9.82
C SER A 370 -34.00 31.10 11.22
N ALA A 371 -33.58 31.93 12.19
CA ALA A 371 -33.96 32.02 13.62
C ALA A 371 -33.30 31.06 14.65
N SER A 372 -32.21 31.59 15.24
CA SER A 372 -31.66 31.54 16.62
C SER A 372 -32.31 30.73 17.78
N PRO A 373 -31.55 30.43 18.87
CA PRO A 373 -31.85 29.32 19.79
C PRO A 373 -32.48 29.68 21.15
N SER A 374 -33.08 28.67 21.79
CA SER A 374 -33.34 28.56 23.24
C SER A 374 -33.34 27.07 23.67
N VAL A 375 -33.54 26.76 24.97
CA VAL A 375 -33.05 25.52 25.63
C VAL A 375 -34.18 24.69 26.29
N GLU A 376 -33.86 23.42 26.60
CA GLU A 376 -34.50 22.46 27.53
C GLU A 376 -35.48 21.39 26.98
N ALA A 377 -35.63 20.29 27.74
CA ALA A 377 -36.14 18.96 27.35
C ALA A 377 -37.21 18.45 28.38
N PRO A 378 -37.80 17.22 28.36
CA PRO A 378 -37.35 15.92 27.80
C PRO A 378 -38.43 15.07 27.05
N SER A 379 -38.14 13.77 26.84
CA SER A 379 -38.84 12.76 25.99
C SER A 379 -39.33 11.53 26.83
N PRO A 380 -39.84 10.38 26.27
CA PRO A 380 -40.21 10.00 24.88
C PRO A 380 -41.76 9.80 24.76
N PRO A 381 -42.45 8.67 24.45
CA PRO A 381 -42.11 7.24 24.18
C PRO A 381 -42.11 6.88 22.67
N ALA A 382 -42.61 5.69 22.26
CA ALA A 382 -42.56 5.16 20.87
C ALA A 382 -43.74 4.23 20.48
N GLY A 383 -43.89 3.96 19.17
CA GLY A 383 -44.79 2.96 18.55
C GLY A 383 -44.30 2.60 17.12
N PRO A 384 -44.59 1.40 16.56
CA PRO A 384 -43.74 0.81 15.49
C PRO A 384 -44.31 0.88 14.05
N GLY A 385 -43.42 0.95 13.05
CA GLY A 385 -43.72 0.75 11.63
C GLY A 385 -42.54 1.07 10.69
N SER A 386 -42.34 0.24 9.66
CA SER A 386 -41.50 0.46 8.44
C SER A 386 -40.17 1.23 8.56
N THR A 387 -39.07 0.47 8.70
CA THR A 387 -37.85 0.59 7.87
C THR A 387 -37.42 1.98 7.37
N GLY A 388 -36.75 2.76 8.25
CA GLY A 388 -35.97 3.93 7.83
C GLY A 388 -34.48 3.60 7.65
N LEU A 389 -34.09 3.11 6.46
CA LEU A 389 -32.69 2.97 6.05
C LEU A 389 -32.53 3.45 4.59
N SER A 390 -31.91 4.62 4.40
CA SER A 390 -31.48 5.10 3.09
C SER A 390 -30.04 4.65 2.83
N GLU A 391 -29.85 3.51 2.17
CA GLU A 391 -28.53 2.98 1.85
C GLU A 391 -28.07 3.37 0.43
N GLU A 392 -26.77 3.31 0.17
CA GLU A 392 -26.14 3.96 -0.98
C GLU A 392 -26.10 3.04 -2.22
N ASP A 393 -27.25 2.87 -2.88
CA ASP A 393 -27.40 2.02 -4.08
C ASP A 393 -26.40 2.36 -5.20
N VAL A 394 -25.45 1.46 -5.49
CA VAL A 394 -24.56 1.57 -6.66
C VAL A 394 -25.16 0.78 -7.83
N LYS A 395 -25.11 1.34 -9.03
CA LYS A 395 -25.70 0.72 -10.22
C LYS A 395 -24.81 -0.38 -10.81
N VAL A 396 -25.39 -1.52 -11.12
CA VAL A 396 -24.70 -2.71 -11.67
C VAL A 396 -25.18 -3.04 -13.09
N ARG A 397 -24.24 -3.52 -13.92
CA ARG A 397 -24.51 -4.09 -15.24
C ARG A 397 -23.80 -5.45 -15.37
N ILE A 398 -24.57 -6.51 -15.58
CA ILE A 398 -24.08 -7.85 -15.90
C ILE A 398 -24.14 -8.04 -17.41
N GLY A 399 -22.98 -8.05 -18.07
CA GLY A 399 -22.86 -8.33 -19.49
C GLY A 399 -22.89 -9.82 -19.82
N ALA A 400 -22.97 -10.15 -21.11
CA ALA A 400 -22.81 -11.54 -21.59
C ALA A 400 -21.36 -12.06 -21.45
N ASP A 401 -20.41 -11.16 -21.15
CA ASP A 401 -19.00 -11.41 -20.87
C ASP A 401 -18.68 -11.65 -19.38
N ALA A 402 -19.69 -11.62 -18.50
CA ALA A 402 -19.53 -11.82 -17.06
C ALA A 402 -19.64 -13.29 -16.64
N ASP A 403 -18.68 -13.78 -15.87
CA ASP A 403 -18.68 -15.13 -15.29
C ASP A 403 -19.42 -15.15 -13.95
N VAL A 404 -20.67 -15.63 -13.93
CA VAL A 404 -21.53 -15.62 -12.73
C VAL A 404 -21.70 -17.03 -12.19
N THR A 405 -21.36 -17.23 -10.93
CA THR A 405 -21.68 -18.41 -10.14
C THR A 405 -22.75 -18.06 -9.11
N LEU A 406 -23.86 -18.80 -9.12
CA LEU A 406 -25.00 -18.62 -8.23
C LEU A 406 -25.31 -19.94 -7.55
N ASN A 407 -25.29 -19.97 -6.21
CA ASN A 407 -25.48 -21.19 -5.41
C ASN A 407 -24.53 -22.34 -5.82
N GLY A 408 -23.29 -22.01 -6.23
CA GLY A 408 -22.29 -22.98 -6.70
C GLY A 408 -22.53 -23.54 -8.11
N ARG A 409 -23.47 -22.97 -8.89
CA ARG A 409 -23.74 -23.35 -10.29
C ARG A 409 -23.49 -22.16 -11.22
N ALA A 410 -23.03 -22.43 -12.44
CA ALA A 410 -22.89 -21.38 -13.45
C ALA A 410 -24.26 -20.80 -13.83
N TRP A 411 -24.44 -19.50 -13.60
CA TRP A 411 -25.59 -18.73 -14.05
C TRP A 411 -25.25 -18.10 -15.41
N ARG A 412 -26.22 -18.07 -16.32
CA ARG A 412 -26.09 -17.41 -17.62
C ARG A 412 -27.31 -16.52 -17.83
N ILE A 413 -27.11 -15.39 -18.49
CA ILE A 413 -28.23 -14.62 -19.03
C ILE A 413 -28.94 -15.53 -20.04
N ASN A 414 -30.19 -15.90 -19.75
CA ASN A 414 -31.01 -16.68 -20.68
C ASN A 414 -31.29 -15.85 -21.94
N VAL A 415 -30.41 -16.00 -22.94
CA VAL A 415 -30.71 -15.69 -24.34
C VAL A 415 -31.76 -16.71 -24.76
N ALA A 416 -32.97 -16.25 -25.07
CA ALA A 416 -34.03 -17.13 -25.54
C ALA A 416 -33.74 -17.60 -26.97
N GLN A 417 -32.96 -18.67 -27.10
CA GLN A 417 -32.97 -19.50 -28.31
C GLN A 417 -34.32 -20.22 -28.35
N GLY A 418 -35.24 -19.71 -29.16
CA GLY A 418 -36.42 -20.46 -29.56
C GLY A 418 -36.05 -21.38 -30.71
N GLU A 419 -35.63 -22.60 -30.39
CA GLU A 419 -35.50 -23.73 -31.32
C GLU A 419 -35.50 -25.03 -30.51
N ASP A 420 -36.41 -25.95 -30.83
CA ASP A 420 -36.62 -27.19 -30.09
C ASP A 420 -35.47 -28.17 -30.34
N ALA A 421 -34.63 -28.38 -29.33
CA ALA A 421 -33.53 -29.35 -29.35
C ALA A 421 -33.90 -30.59 -28.53
N GLU A 422 -34.70 -31.49 -29.12
CA GLU A 422 -34.86 -32.85 -28.59
C GLU A 422 -33.52 -33.58 -28.64
N ALA A 423 -33.02 -33.97 -27.47
CA ALA A 423 -31.80 -34.75 -27.29
C ALA A 423 -32.04 -35.79 -26.18
N GLU A 424 -32.89 -36.78 -26.46
CA GLU A 424 -32.93 -38.00 -25.66
C GLU A 424 -31.65 -38.81 -25.96
N GLU A 425 -30.69 -38.84 -25.03
CA GLU A 425 -29.54 -39.74 -25.15
C GLU A 425 -29.96 -41.18 -24.85
N GLU A 426 -29.73 -42.06 -25.83
CA GLU A 426 -30.05 -43.48 -25.75
C GLU A 426 -29.29 -44.17 -24.60
N SER A 427 -30.03 -44.83 -23.69
CA SER A 427 -29.45 -45.75 -22.70
C SER A 427 -29.62 -47.20 -23.18
N PRO A 428 -28.53 -47.96 -23.41
CA PRO A 428 -28.62 -49.31 -23.97
C PRO A 428 -28.98 -50.42 -22.95
N MET A 429 -29.67 -51.43 -23.49
CA MET A 429 -29.80 -52.86 -23.06
C MET A 429 -28.52 -53.46 -22.41
N ASP A 430 -28.51 -54.51 -21.58
CA ASP A 430 -29.50 -55.42 -20.91
C ASP A 430 -28.72 -56.16 -19.75
N VAL A 431 -29.13 -57.17 -18.96
CA VAL A 431 -30.21 -58.22 -18.87
C VAL A 431 -30.48 -58.52 -17.35
N ASP A 432 -31.63 -59.02 -16.87
CA ASP A 432 -32.14 -60.44 -16.80
C ASP A 432 -31.27 -61.42 -15.94
N ASP A 433 -31.76 -62.40 -15.15
CA ASP A 433 -33.11 -63.00 -14.94
C ASP A 433 -33.25 -63.62 -13.50
N THR A 434 -34.48 -63.96 -13.09
CA THR A 434 -34.91 -64.87 -11.98
C THR A 434 -34.68 -64.45 -10.50
N THR A 435 -35.52 -64.80 -9.51
CA THR A 435 -36.91 -65.33 -9.42
C THR A 435 -37.49 -64.99 -8.03
N GLY A 436 -38.82 -64.82 -7.87
CA GLY A 436 -39.43 -64.72 -6.52
C GLY A 436 -40.85 -64.12 -6.46
N GLN A 437 -41.87 -64.97 -6.32
CA GLN A 437 -43.31 -64.63 -6.43
C GLN A 437 -43.90 -63.67 -5.36
N ALA A 438 -44.83 -62.81 -5.82
CA ALA A 438 -46.04 -62.29 -5.13
C ALA A 438 -45.86 -61.37 -3.89
N SER A 439 -46.74 -60.38 -3.61
CA SER A 439 -48.18 -60.28 -3.94
C SER A 439 -48.78 -58.86 -3.87
N SER A 440 -49.95 -58.69 -4.50
CA SER A 440 -51.07 -57.79 -4.17
C SER A 440 -51.03 -56.24 -4.39
N SER A 441 -52.14 -55.76 -4.98
CA SER A 441 -52.76 -54.42 -4.89
C SER A 441 -52.02 -53.17 -5.42
N VAL A 442 -52.41 -52.75 -6.63
CA VAL A 442 -52.30 -51.36 -7.13
C VAL A 442 -53.52 -50.55 -6.67
N ALA A 443 -53.33 -49.32 -6.19
CA ALA A 443 -54.43 -48.38 -5.89
C ALA A 443 -54.09 -46.93 -6.29
N ARG A 444 -55.06 -46.22 -6.89
CA ARG A 444 -54.92 -44.85 -7.43
C ARG A 444 -55.04 -43.77 -6.35
N GLY A 445 -54.18 -42.74 -6.42
CA GLY A 445 -54.39 -41.42 -5.80
C GLY A 445 -53.78 -40.33 -6.70
N LYS A 446 -54.51 -39.73 -7.67
CA LYS A 446 -55.68 -38.83 -7.60
C LYS A 446 -55.28 -37.38 -7.27
N LYS A 447 -55.28 -36.52 -8.31
CA LYS A 447 -55.12 -35.06 -8.21
C LYS A 447 -56.05 -34.47 -7.14
N ARG A 448 -55.58 -33.48 -6.40
CA ARG A 448 -56.43 -32.47 -5.74
C ARG A 448 -56.41 -31.19 -6.58
N LYS A 449 -57.59 -30.56 -6.70
CA LYS A 449 -57.81 -29.27 -7.37
C LYS A 449 -58.01 -28.20 -6.28
N LEU A 450 -57.68 -26.96 -6.62
CA LEU A 450 -58.22 -25.72 -6.01
C LEU A 450 -59.69 -25.86 -5.57
N ASP A 451 -60.01 -25.24 -4.44
CA ASP A 451 -61.21 -24.42 -4.28
C ASP A 451 -60.83 -22.95 -4.53
N ASP A 452 -61.82 -22.14 -4.94
CA ASP A 452 -61.71 -20.71 -5.26
C ASP A 452 -62.23 -19.81 -4.11
N ASN A 453 -62.25 -18.48 -4.34
CA ASN A 453 -62.68 -17.37 -3.46
C ASN A 453 -61.68 -16.96 -2.34
N ASP A 454 -61.41 -15.66 -2.10
CA ASP A 454 -61.89 -14.46 -2.80
C ASP A 454 -60.98 -13.22 -2.65
N ASP A 455 -61.18 -12.30 -3.59
CA ASP A 455 -60.99 -10.83 -3.59
C ASP A 455 -59.61 -10.14 -3.34
N SER A 456 -59.35 -9.20 -4.25
CA SER A 456 -58.43 -8.03 -4.26
C SER A 456 -57.20 -7.92 -3.32
N ASN A 457 -56.01 -8.05 -3.93
CA ASN A 457 -55.24 -6.85 -4.36
C ASN A 457 -54.09 -7.23 -5.31
N ASP A 458 -54.20 -6.87 -6.59
CA ASP A 458 -53.11 -6.99 -7.59
C ASP A 458 -52.11 -5.81 -7.46
N ASP A 459 -51.39 -5.75 -6.34
CA ASP A 459 -50.18 -4.93 -6.16
C ASP A 459 -48.93 -5.82 -6.07
N ASP A 460 -48.78 -6.77 -7.01
CA ASP A 460 -47.56 -7.55 -7.25
C ASP A 460 -46.46 -6.62 -7.82
N GLU A 461 -45.95 -5.71 -6.97
CA GLU A 461 -44.67 -5.04 -7.20
C GLU A 461 -43.63 -6.14 -7.39
N SER A 462 -43.14 -6.30 -8.63
CA SER A 462 -42.31 -7.46 -8.98
C SER A 462 -40.96 -7.43 -8.27
N GLU A 463 -40.90 -8.07 -7.11
CA GLU A 463 -39.73 -8.13 -6.23
C GLU A 463 -38.49 -8.56 -7.05
N GLY A 464 -37.46 -7.71 -7.02
CA GLY A 464 -36.23 -7.94 -7.77
C GLY A 464 -35.46 -9.14 -7.20
N GLU A 465 -34.82 -9.93 -8.06
CA GLU A 465 -34.06 -11.10 -7.62
C GLU A 465 -32.87 -10.66 -6.75
N GLU A 466 -32.90 -10.98 -5.46
CA GLU A 466 -31.89 -10.57 -4.47
C GLU A 466 -30.80 -11.64 -4.31
N TRP A 467 -29.54 -11.25 -4.50
CA TRP A 467 -28.36 -12.09 -4.36
C TRP A 467 -27.41 -11.57 -3.29
N ILE A 468 -27.07 -12.41 -2.31
CA ILE A 468 -26.01 -12.13 -1.33
C ILE A 468 -24.67 -12.44 -2.00
N VAL A 469 -23.85 -11.41 -2.25
CA VAL A 469 -22.56 -11.56 -2.93
C VAL A 469 -21.50 -12.03 -1.92
N ARG A 470 -20.78 -13.11 -2.28
CA ARG A 470 -19.65 -13.63 -1.49
C ARG A 470 -18.33 -13.03 -1.95
N LYS A 471 -18.07 -13.07 -3.26
CA LYS A 471 -16.89 -12.49 -3.91
C LYS A 471 -17.26 -11.96 -5.29
N ALA A 472 -16.73 -10.81 -5.70
CA ALA A 472 -16.95 -10.28 -7.04
C ALA A 472 -15.79 -9.43 -7.56
N GLN A 473 -15.67 -9.38 -8.89
CA GLN A 473 -14.73 -8.56 -9.64
C GLN A 473 -15.50 -7.60 -10.55
N TRP A 474 -15.21 -6.29 -10.45
CA TRP A 474 -15.95 -5.22 -11.12
C TRP A 474 -15.03 -4.30 -11.94
N ARG A 475 -15.37 -4.06 -13.21
CA ARG A 475 -14.84 -2.93 -14.01
C ARG A 475 -15.62 -1.67 -13.66
N LEU A 476 -14.95 -0.53 -13.45
CA LEU A 476 -15.61 0.75 -13.18
C LEU A 476 -15.74 1.57 -14.48
N ARG A 477 -16.98 1.82 -14.90
CA ARG A 477 -17.31 2.76 -15.98
C ARG A 477 -18.05 3.95 -15.39
N VAL A 478 -17.77 5.15 -15.88
CA VAL A 478 -18.59 6.35 -15.59
C VAL A 478 -19.39 6.71 -16.83
N GLN A 479 -20.64 7.12 -16.65
CA GLN A 479 -21.55 7.46 -17.73
C GLN A 479 -22.55 8.54 -17.31
N VAL A 480 -23.21 9.18 -18.28
CA VAL A 480 -24.27 10.15 -18.00
C VAL A 480 -25.51 9.44 -17.47
N ALA A 481 -26.04 9.89 -16.33
CA ALA A 481 -27.21 9.30 -15.70
C ALA A 481 -28.49 9.74 -16.45
N PRO A 482 -29.28 8.81 -17.03
CA PRO A 482 -30.31 9.14 -18.03
C PRO A 482 -31.52 9.90 -17.49
N SER A 483 -31.64 10.06 -16.17
CA SER A 483 -32.73 10.73 -15.46
C SER A 483 -32.32 12.08 -14.85
N SER A 484 -31.13 12.61 -15.19
CA SER A 484 -30.60 13.84 -14.59
C SER A 484 -30.10 14.83 -15.66
N ILE A 485 -30.32 16.12 -15.42
CA ILE A 485 -30.04 17.18 -16.41
C ILE A 485 -28.52 17.43 -16.60
N SER A 486 -27.68 16.98 -15.66
CA SER A 486 -26.21 17.13 -15.74
C SER A 486 -25.43 16.13 -14.85
N GLY A 487 -26.03 15.00 -14.45
CA GLY A 487 -25.41 14.06 -13.51
C GLY A 487 -24.62 12.94 -14.19
N LEU A 488 -23.45 12.61 -13.63
CA LEU A 488 -22.67 11.43 -13.97
C LEU A 488 -22.87 10.36 -12.89
N GLU A 489 -23.05 9.11 -13.30
CA GLU A 489 -23.14 7.93 -12.44
C GLU A 489 -21.94 6.99 -12.69
N VAL A 490 -21.44 6.35 -11.64
CA VAL A 490 -20.50 5.23 -11.77
C VAL A 490 -21.29 3.93 -11.82
N VAL A 491 -20.98 3.08 -12.78
CA VAL A 491 -21.59 1.76 -12.96
C VAL A 491 -20.52 0.69 -12.78
N LEU A 492 -20.84 -0.31 -11.97
CA LEU A 492 -20.03 -1.51 -11.81
C LEU A 492 -20.42 -2.52 -12.90
N GLY A 493 -19.52 -2.71 -13.86
CA GLY A 493 -19.62 -3.77 -14.85
C GLY A 493 -19.10 -5.08 -14.26
N ALA A 494 -19.95 -6.10 -14.18
CA ALA A 494 -19.54 -7.41 -13.68
C ALA A 494 -18.47 -8.05 -14.58
N VAL A 495 -17.41 -8.57 -13.96
CA VAL A 495 -16.41 -9.42 -14.63
C VAL A 495 -16.58 -10.86 -14.14
N LYS A 496 -16.63 -11.03 -12.82
CA LYS A 496 -16.90 -12.31 -12.15
C LYS A 496 -17.74 -12.07 -10.89
N ILE A 497 -18.73 -12.92 -10.62
CA ILE A 497 -19.56 -12.87 -9.40
C ILE A 497 -19.69 -14.28 -8.85
N ASP A 498 -19.56 -14.44 -7.53
CA ASP A 498 -19.93 -15.64 -6.77
C ASP A 498 -20.91 -15.23 -5.66
N ALA A 499 -22.13 -15.78 -5.68
CA ALA A 499 -23.26 -15.31 -4.87
C ALA A 499 -24.24 -16.43 -4.46
N PHE A 500 -25.11 -16.12 -3.48
CA PHE A 500 -26.17 -17.00 -2.98
C PHE A 500 -27.54 -16.33 -3.06
N THR A 501 -28.59 -17.08 -3.43
CA THR A 501 -29.98 -16.57 -3.42
C THR A 501 -30.69 -16.72 -2.07
N ASN A 502 -30.12 -17.47 -1.12
CA ASN A 502 -30.67 -17.61 0.24
C ASN A 502 -29.67 -18.22 1.23
N GLU A 503 -29.99 -18.12 2.51
CA GLU A 503 -29.17 -18.64 3.61
C GLU A 503 -29.01 -20.18 3.57
N ARG A 504 -29.94 -20.94 2.99
CA ARG A 504 -29.79 -22.40 2.82
C ARG A 504 -28.66 -22.73 1.84
N ALA A 505 -28.56 -22.02 0.71
CA ALA A 505 -27.48 -22.21 -0.25
C ALA A 505 -26.12 -21.76 0.31
N ARG A 506 -26.08 -20.61 0.99
CA ARG A 506 -24.92 -20.14 1.76
C ARG A 506 -24.43 -21.16 2.78
N ASN A 507 -25.33 -21.76 3.57
CA ASN A 507 -24.97 -22.79 4.53
C ASN A 507 -24.57 -24.13 3.87
N ALA A 508 -25.11 -24.48 2.70
CA ALA A 508 -24.68 -25.66 1.95
C ALA A 508 -23.27 -25.55 1.37
N ALA A 509 -22.74 -24.33 1.19
CA ALA A 509 -21.36 -24.08 0.75
C ALA A 509 -20.33 -24.11 1.89
N ARG A 510 -20.77 -24.17 3.17
CA ARG A 510 -19.87 -24.18 4.33
C ARG A 510 -19.36 -25.59 4.61
N GLY A 511 -18.04 -25.78 4.51
CA GLY A 511 -17.38 -26.98 5.02
C GLY A 511 -17.38 -27.02 6.56
N PHE A 512 -17.34 -28.22 7.12
CA PHE A 512 -17.04 -28.38 8.55
C PHE A 512 -15.58 -28.04 8.84
N LEU A 513 -15.32 -27.46 10.00
CA LEU A 513 -13.96 -27.35 10.53
C LEU A 513 -13.53 -28.76 11.01
N GLY A 514 -12.41 -29.26 10.46
CA GLY A 514 -11.82 -30.55 10.80
C GLY A 514 -10.74 -30.45 11.87
#